data_AF-A0A1Y2DKV5-F1
#
_entry.id   AF-A0A1Y2DKV5-F1
#
_cell.length_a   1.000
_cell.length_b   1.000
_cell.length_c   1.000
_cell.angle_alpha   90.00
_cell.angle_beta   90.00
_cell.angle_gamma   90.00
#
_symmetry.space_group_name_H-M   'P 1'
#
loop_
_entity.id
_entity.type
_entity.pdbx_description
1 polymer ?
#
loop_
_entity_poly.entity_id
_entity_poly.type
_entity_poly.pdbx_seq_one_letter_code
_entity_poly.pdbx_strand_id
1 'polypeptide(L)'
;MIFDIDKVEERISSHNSFFDELIDLIPASYYLPKDSSVENEKYYHNTKKVAASSKVDAKEIRKAKKAKFDPNNVKSVQTLQEEKKMKEEEENEIENENEEESGDENEMNHEVDIKDLKPMTKVSSITELQERLKKSIDDLRAKRKAQNNNAIHSRDELLKKRLKRKRDRKEQIQKKKEKRRKTNDMVGMDIPEGQATESTKATKTKEVEENVSFGKIVFNEETEKKKKKGPTDTLGRLKQAEANKKKLEKLKSTDMEKAEALEEKIQWSKAMKLVEGEKIKDDPRLLKKTLKREQKLKERSAKKWNDRQKTVARQMKEKQKKREENIKNRMNNKGKKGGKKRHGLEGSGLKRK
;
A
#
# COMPACT_ATOMS: atom_id res chain seq x y z
N MET A 1 -72.16 13.87 20.70
CA MET A 1 -71.03 13.89 19.75
C MET A 1 -70.01 12.90 20.27
N ILE A 2 -70.04 11.67 19.77
CA ILE A 2 -69.02 10.69 20.07
C ILE A 2 -68.01 10.85 18.94
N PHE A 3 -66.88 11.50 19.21
CA PHE A 3 -65.76 11.46 18.27
C PHE A 3 -65.23 10.03 18.34
N ASP A 4 -65.31 9.28 17.23
CA ASP A 4 -64.77 7.93 17.14
C ASP A 4 -63.28 7.97 17.47
N ILE A 5 -62.93 7.54 18.69
CA ILE A 5 -61.57 7.58 19.25
C ILE A 5 -60.63 6.77 18.35
N ASP A 6 -61.09 5.62 17.85
CA ASP A 6 -60.37 4.74 16.93
C ASP A 6 -59.93 5.48 15.65
N LYS A 7 -60.77 6.37 15.12
CA LYS A 7 -60.44 7.17 13.92
C LYS A 7 -59.39 8.24 14.21
N VAL A 8 -59.34 8.73 15.44
CA VAL A 8 -58.29 9.66 15.89
C VAL A 8 -56.97 8.92 16.07
N GLU A 9 -56.99 7.70 16.62
CA GLU A 9 -55.82 6.84 16.76
C GLU A 9 -55.22 6.42 15.41
N GLU A 10 -56.07 6.04 14.44
CA GLU A 10 -55.62 5.75 13.07
C GLU A 10 -54.98 6.97 12.41
N ARG A 11 -55.56 8.15 12.60
CA ARG A 11 -55.02 9.40 12.05
C ARG A 11 -53.68 9.76 12.69
N ILE A 12 -53.54 9.60 14.01
CA ILE A 12 -52.28 9.85 14.72
C ILE A 12 -51.21 8.85 14.24
N SER A 13 -51.58 7.58 14.09
CA SER A 13 -50.69 6.54 13.58
C SER A 13 -50.21 6.85 12.17
N SER A 14 -51.12 7.28 11.28
CA SER A 14 -50.77 7.70 9.92
C SER A 14 -49.85 8.92 9.89
N HIS A 15 -50.08 9.91 10.75
CA HIS A 15 -49.19 11.06 10.85
C HIS A 15 -47.81 10.68 11.37
N ASN A 16 -47.72 9.81 12.37
CA ASN A 16 -46.44 9.31 12.87
C ASN A 16 -45.67 8.60 11.75
N SER A 17 -46.28 7.66 11.04
CA SER A 17 -45.63 6.99 9.90
C SER A 17 -45.15 7.97 8.82
N PHE A 18 -45.92 9.02 8.51
CA PHE A 18 -45.51 10.06 7.57
C PHE A 18 -44.28 10.86 8.07
N PHE A 19 -44.24 11.22 9.35
CA PHE A 19 -43.09 11.91 9.93
C PHE A 19 -41.85 11.01 9.97
N ASP A 20 -42.03 9.72 10.23
CA ASP A 20 -40.96 8.72 10.25
C ASP A 20 -40.32 8.59 8.84
N GLU A 21 -41.14 8.48 7.80
CA GLU A 21 -40.69 8.49 6.40
C GLU A 21 -39.94 9.78 6.03
N LEU A 22 -40.40 10.93 6.52
CA LEU A 22 -39.76 12.22 6.26
C LEU A 22 -38.40 12.31 6.94
N ILE A 23 -38.29 11.82 8.18
CA ILE A 23 -37.03 11.79 8.93
C ILE A 23 -36.02 10.85 8.24
N ASP A 24 -36.50 9.73 7.68
CA ASP A 24 -35.65 8.75 6.98
C ASP A 24 -35.11 9.24 5.64
N LEU A 25 -35.76 10.20 5.00
CA LEU A 25 -35.27 10.83 3.77
C LEU A 25 -33.97 11.63 4.01
N ILE A 26 -33.74 12.06 5.26
CA ILE A 26 -32.58 12.85 5.64
C ILE A 26 -31.53 11.93 6.27
N PRO A 27 -30.25 11.99 5.85
CA PRO A 27 -29.23 11.09 6.39
C PRO A 27 -29.09 11.21 7.92
N ALA A 28 -29.10 10.07 8.60
CA ALA A 28 -28.96 9.98 10.07
C ALA A 28 -27.75 10.73 10.65
N SER A 29 -26.70 10.94 9.85
CA SER A 29 -25.50 11.68 10.25
C SER A 29 -25.70 13.17 10.55
N TYR A 30 -26.88 13.73 10.26
CA TYR A 30 -27.25 15.09 10.62
C TYR A 30 -28.07 15.20 11.91
N TYR A 31 -28.74 14.11 12.32
CA TYR A 31 -29.55 14.08 13.55
C TYR A 31 -28.79 13.52 14.75
N LEU A 32 -27.89 12.56 14.51
CA LEU A 32 -27.07 11.96 15.55
C LEU A 32 -25.73 12.69 15.64
N PRO A 33 -25.30 13.14 16.84
CA PRO A 33 -23.96 13.63 17.06
C PRO A 33 -22.93 12.60 16.58
N LYS A 34 -22.00 13.03 15.71
CA LYS A 34 -20.86 12.19 15.35
C LYS A 34 -19.94 12.15 16.57
N ASP A 35 -19.55 10.96 16.99
CA ASP A 35 -18.59 10.79 18.09
C ASP A 35 -17.35 11.66 17.81
N SER A 36 -17.13 12.65 18.69
CA SER A 36 -16.10 13.70 18.55
C SER A 36 -14.67 13.14 18.43
N SER A 37 -14.48 11.85 18.68
CA SER A 37 -13.24 11.12 18.50
C SER A 37 -12.79 11.01 17.02
N VAL A 38 -13.71 11.06 16.04
CA VAL A 38 -13.38 10.76 14.63
C VAL A 38 -13.08 12.01 13.80
N GLU A 39 -13.60 13.18 14.18
CA GLU A 39 -13.52 14.40 13.36
C GLU A 39 -12.09 14.98 13.28
N ASN A 40 -11.28 14.72 14.31
CA ASN A 40 -10.04 15.43 14.53
C ASN A 40 -8.77 14.66 14.12
N GLU A 41 -8.85 13.38 13.75
CA GLU A 41 -7.63 12.61 13.41
C GLU A 41 -6.87 13.13 12.18
N LYS A 42 -7.55 13.83 11.27
CA LYS A 42 -6.95 14.33 10.02
C LYS A 42 -5.94 15.46 10.27
N TYR A 43 -6.13 16.24 11.33
CA TYR A 43 -5.35 17.45 11.61
C TYR A 43 -4.41 17.29 12.81
N TYR A 44 -4.56 16.23 13.60
CA TYR A 44 -3.65 15.92 14.70
C TYR A 44 -2.43 15.17 14.17
N HIS A 45 -1.30 15.86 14.11
CA HIS A 45 -0.01 15.22 13.87
C HIS A 45 0.48 14.55 15.17
N ASN A 46 1.07 13.35 15.06
CA ASN A 46 1.69 12.63 16.17
C ASN A 46 0.76 12.03 17.23
N THR A 47 -0.55 11.93 17.00
CA THR A 47 -1.37 10.97 17.75
C THR A 47 -0.92 9.56 17.33
N LYS A 48 -0.55 8.72 18.31
CA LYS A 48 -0.43 7.30 18.03
C LYS A 48 -1.81 6.89 17.58
N LYS A 49 -1.99 6.67 16.27
CA LYS A 49 -3.09 5.82 15.81
C LYS A 49 -3.00 4.61 16.71
N VAL A 50 -3.99 4.40 17.58
CA VAL A 50 -4.17 3.09 18.20
C VAL A 50 -4.12 2.18 17.00
N ALA A 51 -3.08 1.37 16.92
CA ALA A 51 -2.86 0.51 15.79
C ALA A 51 -3.93 -0.57 15.92
N ALA A 52 -5.17 -0.22 15.56
CA ALA A 52 -6.20 -1.14 15.15
C ALA A 52 -5.54 -1.94 14.03
N SER A 53 -4.99 -3.08 14.46
CA SER A 53 -4.42 -4.16 13.69
C SER A 53 -4.09 -3.79 12.24
N SER A 54 -2.82 -3.50 11.96
CA SER A 54 -2.31 -3.36 10.58
C SER A 54 -2.27 -4.71 9.83
N LYS A 55 -3.33 -5.50 9.97
CA LYS A 55 -3.71 -6.72 9.27
C LYS A 55 -5.22 -6.75 9.01
N VAL A 56 -5.90 -5.60 8.87
CA VAL A 56 -7.22 -5.62 8.23
C VAL A 56 -6.98 -5.97 6.76
N ASP A 57 -7.45 -7.14 6.35
CA ASP A 57 -7.20 -7.66 5.02
C ASP A 57 -7.77 -6.68 3.99
N ALA A 58 -7.06 -6.46 2.88
CA ALA A 58 -7.56 -5.59 1.80
C ALA A 58 -8.95 -6.02 1.28
N LYS A 59 -9.31 -7.29 1.50
CA LYS A 59 -10.63 -7.86 1.22
C LYS A 59 -11.70 -7.30 2.17
N GLU A 60 -11.40 -7.16 3.45
CA GLU A 60 -12.30 -6.60 4.47
C GLU A 60 -12.52 -5.10 4.24
N ILE A 61 -11.46 -4.35 3.89
CA ILE A 61 -11.60 -2.92 3.52
C ILE A 61 -12.53 -2.75 2.31
N ARG A 62 -12.41 -3.64 1.30
CA ARG A 62 -13.29 -3.63 0.13
C ARG A 62 -14.72 -4.05 0.48
N LYS A 63 -14.89 -5.05 1.36
CA LYS A 63 -16.20 -5.48 1.87
C LYS A 63 -16.88 -4.34 2.63
N ALA A 64 -16.17 -3.65 3.51
CA ALA A 64 -16.67 -2.50 4.24
C ALA A 64 -17.04 -1.34 3.30
N LYS A 65 -16.23 -1.08 2.26
CA LYS A 65 -16.58 -0.09 1.23
C LYS A 65 -17.83 -0.50 0.45
N LYS A 66 -18.01 -1.78 0.14
CA LYS A 66 -19.20 -2.29 -0.56
C LYS A 66 -20.44 -2.21 0.33
N ALA A 67 -20.33 -2.61 1.60
CA ALA A 67 -21.41 -2.53 2.59
C ALA A 67 -21.92 -1.10 2.83
N LYS A 68 -21.07 -0.08 2.64
CA LYS A 68 -21.49 1.33 2.68
C LYS A 68 -22.40 1.74 1.53
N PHE A 69 -22.41 0.99 0.43
CA PHE A 69 -23.21 1.28 -0.76
C PHE A 69 -24.33 0.24 -0.97
N ASP A 70 -24.56 -0.66 -0.01
CA ASP A 70 -25.64 -1.64 -0.06
C ASP A 70 -26.91 -0.99 0.55
N PRO A 71 -28.02 -0.83 -0.20
CA PRO A 71 -29.22 -0.15 0.27
C PRO A 71 -29.82 -0.76 1.55
N ASN A 72 -29.73 -2.08 1.70
CA ASN A 72 -30.25 -2.81 2.86
C ASN A 72 -29.43 -2.59 4.15
N ASN A 73 -28.24 -1.98 4.05
CA ASN A 73 -27.39 -1.69 5.21
C ASN A 73 -27.53 -0.24 5.69
N VAL A 74 -28.30 0.59 4.99
CA VAL A 74 -28.64 1.94 5.45
C VAL A 74 -29.79 1.81 6.44
N LYS A 75 -29.48 2.00 7.73
CA LYS A 75 -30.47 1.98 8.81
C LYS A 75 -31.17 3.34 8.91
N SER A 76 -32.47 3.33 9.23
CA SER A 76 -33.26 4.52 9.53
C SER A 76 -32.76 5.24 10.79
N VAL A 77 -33.13 6.51 10.95
CA VAL A 77 -32.72 7.29 12.14
C VAL A 77 -33.30 6.66 13.40
N GLN A 78 -34.54 6.19 13.32
CA GLN A 78 -35.26 5.59 14.45
C GLN A 78 -34.66 4.26 14.87
N THR A 79 -34.38 3.37 13.91
CA THR A 79 -33.74 2.08 14.23
C THR A 79 -32.36 2.26 14.86
N LEU A 80 -31.63 3.33 14.51
CA LEU A 80 -30.36 3.67 15.15
C LEU A 80 -30.54 4.21 16.57
N GLN A 81 -31.61 4.97 16.84
CA GLN A 81 -31.94 5.45 18.18
C GLN A 81 -32.41 4.31 19.08
N GLU A 82 -33.25 3.41 18.59
CA GLU A 82 -33.67 2.20 19.29
C GLU A 82 -32.48 1.28 19.56
N GLU A 83 -31.60 1.04 18.58
CA GLU A 83 -30.39 0.23 18.79
C GLU A 83 -29.45 0.86 19.82
N LYS A 84 -29.34 2.20 19.84
CA LYS A 84 -28.57 2.90 20.88
C LYS A 84 -29.22 2.75 22.26
N LYS A 85 -30.53 2.94 22.34
CA LYS A 85 -31.27 2.82 23.60
C LYS A 85 -31.19 1.40 24.15
N MET A 86 -31.37 0.38 23.31
CA MET A 86 -31.21 -1.03 23.70
C MET A 86 -29.79 -1.33 24.15
N LYS A 87 -28.76 -0.74 23.52
CA LYS A 87 -27.37 -0.90 23.97
C LYS A 87 -27.09 -0.19 25.29
N GLU A 88 -27.64 1.00 25.49
CA GLU A 88 -27.54 1.71 26.77
C GLU A 88 -28.30 0.94 27.87
N GLU A 89 -29.45 0.34 27.57
CA GLU A 89 -30.19 -0.53 28.48
C GLU A 89 -29.40 -1.81 28.80
N GLU A 90 -28.80 -2.46 27.81
CA GLU A 90 -27.94 -3.65 28.00
C GLU A 90 -26.66 -3.29 28.78
N GLU A 91 -26.02 -2.15 28.51
CA GLU A 91 -24.87 -1.65 29.27
C GLU A 91 -25.24 -1.31 30.72
N ASN A 92 -26.40 -0.69 30.94
CA ASN A 92 -26.92 -0.40 32.29
C ASN A 92 -27.34 -1.67 33.04
N GLU A 93 -27.88 -2.70 32.35
CA GLU A 93 -28.17 -4.00 32.95
C GLU A 93 -26.88 -4.72 33.34
N ILE A 94 -25.85 -4.67 32.51
CA ILE A 94 -24.52 -5.22 32.83
C ILE A 94 -23.86 -4.44 33.99
N GLU A 95 -23.99 -3.11 34.05
CA GLU A 95 -23.50 -2.32 35.20
C GLU A 95 -24.28 -2.65 36.48
N ASN A 96 -25.61 -2.79 36.43
CA ASN A 96 -26.41 -3.18 37.58
C ASN A 96 -26.13 -4.62 38.06
N GLU A 97 -25.88 -5.58 37.15
CA GLU A 97 -25.45 -6.93 37.52
C GLU A 97 -24.06 -6.95 38.17
N ASN A 98 -23.16 -6.03 37.80
CA ASN A 98 -21.86 -5.88 38.45
C ASN A 98 -21.94 -5.13 39.80
N GLU A 99 -22.93 -4.26 40.01
CA GLU A 99 -23.16 -3.57 41.28
C GLU A 99 -23.80 -4.48 42.35
N GLU A 100 -24.58 -5.51 41.98
CA GLU A 100 -25.09 -6.50 42.95
C GLU A 100 -24.04 -7.51 43.44
N GLU A 101 -22.89 -7.65 42.75
CA GLU A 101 -21.78 -8.54 43.15
C GLU A 101 -20.58 -7.80 43.80
N SER A 102 -20.71 -6.51 44.09
CA SER A 102 -19.61 -5.64 44.55
C SER A 102 -19.96 -4.88 45.83
N GLY A 103 -20.08 -5.61 46.95
CA GLY A 103 -19.98 -5.04 48.28
C GLY A 103 -18.61 -5.28 48.92
N ASP A 104 -17.56 -4.60 48.46
CA ASP A 104 -16.42 -4.14 49.30
C ASP A 104 -15.48 -3.20 48.52
N GLU A 105 -14.71 -2.43 49.27
CA GLU A 105 -14.21 -1.10 48.98
C GLU A 105 -13.17 -0.91 47.85
N ASN A 106 -13.24 0.31 47.33
CA ASN A 106 -12.45 1.00 46.31
C ASN A 106 -10.92 1.02 46.58
N GLU A 107 -10.09 0.53 45.65
CA GLU A 107 -8.77 1.14 45.35
C GLU A 107 -8.23 0.72 43.97
N MET A 108 -7.92 1.72 43.14
CA MET A 108 -7.38 1.57 41.79
C MET A 108 -6.07 0.77 41.73
N ASN A 109 -6.01 -0.27 40.89
CA ASN A 109 -4.78 -0.70 40.22
C ASN A 109 -5.08 -1.31 38.85
N HIS A 110 -4.30 -0.89 37.86
CA HIS A 110 -4.41 -1.23 36.45
C HIS A 110 -4.12 -2.73 36.23
N GLU A 111 -5.15 -3.54 36.09
CA GLU A 111 -5.03 -4.99 35.90
C GLU A 111 -4.89 -5.31 34.41
N VAL A 112 -3.69 -5.74 34.02
CA VAL A 112 -3.50 -6.45 32.76
C VAL A 112 -4.12 -7.82 32.97
N ASP A 113 -5.07 -8.23 32.12
CA ASP A 113 -5.67 -9.56 32.15
C ASP A 113 -4.60 -10.68 32.17
N ILE A 114 -4.34 -11.23 33.36
CA ILE A 114 -3.50 -12.42 33.59
C ILE A 114 -4.43 -13.60 33.94
N LYS A 115 -5.55 -13.79 33.23
CA LYS A 115 -6.44 -14.94 33.45
C LYS A 115 -6.00 -16.20 32.67
N ASP A 116 -5.02 -16.10 31.77
CA ASP A 116 -4.61 -17.21 30.88
C ASP A 116 -3.18 -17.76 31.06
N LEU A 117 -2.45 -17.39 32.12
CA LEU A 117 -1.13 -17.99 32.39
C LEU A 117 -1.25 -19.19 33.34
N LYS A 118 -1.42 -20.39 32.77
CA LYS A 118 -1.26 -21.64 33.53
C LYS A 118 0.17 -21.71 34.10
N PRO A 119 0.35 -21.86 35.43
CA PRO A 119 1.67 -21.96 36.03
C PRO A 119 2.39 -23.21 35.51
N MET A 120 3.67 -23.04 35.18
CA MET A 120 4.49 -24.11 34.62
C MET A 120 4.65 -25.25 35.64
N THR A 121 4.24 -26.47 35.29
CA THR A 121 4.44 -27.67 36.12
C THR A 121 5.93 -27.84 36.39
N LYS A 122 6.35 -27.89 37.67
CA LYS A 122 7.75 -28.12 38.05
C LYS A 122 8.18 -29.49 37.52
N VAL A 123 9.20 -29.51 36.67
CA VAL A 123 9.72 -30.74 36.03
C VAL A 123 10.78 -31.34 36.96
N SER A 124 10.68 -32.63 37.25
CA SER A 124 11.53 -33.34 38.21
C SER A 124 12.92 -33.68 37.67
N SER A 125 13.10 -33.79 36.35
CA SER A 125 14.38 -34.20 35.75
C SER A 125 14.76 -33.40 34.49
N ILE A 126 16.08 -33.23 34.28
CA ILE A 126 16.65 -32.52 33.11
C ILE A 126 16.31 -33.23 31.79
N THR A 127 16.20 -34.56 31.83
CA THR A 127 15.84 -35.41 30.68
C THR A 127 14.41 -35.13 30.22
N GLU A 128 13.45 -35.05 31.14
CA GLU A 128 12.06 -34.69 30.83
C GLU A 128 11.96 -33.27 30.24
N LEU A 129 12.77 -32.33 30.72
CA LEU A 129 12.81 -30.97 30.21
C LEU A 129 13.36 -30.91 28.78
N GLN A 130 14.39 -31.71 28.47
CA GLN A 130 14.94 -31.84 27.13
C GLN A 130 13.95 -32.50 26.16
N GLU A 131 13.22 -33.51 26.60
CA GLU A 131 12.18 -34.17 25.79
C GLU A 131 10.99 -33.25 25.51
N ARG A 132 10.53 -32.50 26.52
CA ARG A 132 9.46 -31.50 26.36
C ARG A 132 9.88 -30.38 25.41
N LEU A 133 11.13 -29.93 25.47
CA LEU A 133 11.69 -28.96 24.53
C LEU A 133 11.71 -29.52 23.11
N LYS A 134 12.17 -30.75 22.91
CA LYS A 134 12.20 -31.41 21.59
C LYS A 134 10.79 -31.52 21.00
N LYS A 135 9.82 -32.02 21.77
CA LYS A 135 8.41 -32.11 21.37
C LYS A 135 7.82 -30.74 21.00
N SER A 136 8.08 -29.70 21.80
CA SER A 136 7.63 -28.34 21.50
C SER A 136 8.25 -27.76 20.21
N ILE A 137 9.54 -28.04 19.97
CA ILE A 137 10.22 -27.64 18.73
C ILE A 137 9.61 -28.34 17.52
N ASP A 138 9.32 -29.64 17.64
CA ASP A 138 8.75 -30.42 16.54
C ASP A 138 7.29 -30.03 16.26
N ASP A 139 6.48 -29.73 17.28
CA ASP A 139 5.15 -29.15 17.12
C ASP A 139 5.19 -27.79 16.40
N LEU A 140 6.15 -26.94 16.76
CA LEU A 140 6.35 -25.65 16.10
C LEU A 140 6.84 -25.81 14.65
N ARG A 141 7.60 -26.87 14.33
CA ARG A 141 8.01 -27.19 12.96
C ARG A 141 6.85 -27.75 12.14
N ALA A 142 6.03 -28.61 12.73
CA ALA A 142 4.81 -29.15 12.13
C ALA A 142 3.78 -28.04 11.84
N LYS A 143 3.53 -27.14 12.80
CA LYS A 143 2.66 -25.95 12.62
C LYS A 143 3.14 -25.03 11.50
N ARG A 144 4.46 -24.98 11.24
CA ARG A 144 5.04 -24.22 10.11
C ARG A 144 5.08 -25.00 8.79
N LYS A 145 4.53 -26.21 8.72
CA LYS A 145 4.60 -27.13 7.56
C LYS A 145 6.02 -27.32 7.03
N ALA A 146 7.01 -27.35 7.93
CA ALA A 146 8.43 -27.52 7.59
C ALA A 146 8.82 -28.99 7.28
N GLN A 147 7.89 -29.94 7.40
CA GLN A 147 8.06 -31.35 7.03
C GLN A 147 8.11 -31.61 5.52
N ASN A 148 8.02 -30.58 4.67
CA ASN A 148 8.45 -30.75 3.29
C ASN A 148 9.96 -31.01 3.30
N ASN A 149 10.36 -32.24 2.95
CA ASN A 149 11.73 -32.79 2.84
C ASN A 149 12.68 -32.04 1.87
N ASN A 150 12.38 -30.77 1.56
CA ASN A 150 13.18 -29.84 0.77
C ASN A 150 13.72 -28.68 1.62
N ALA A 151 13.82 -28.86 2.93
CA ALA A 151 14.43 -27.88 3.83
C ALA A 151 15.97 -27.97 3.72
N ILE A 152 16.55 -26.98 3.07
CA ILE A 152 17.99 -26.78 2.91
C ILE A 152 18.64 -26.64 4.29
N HIS A 153 19.49 -27.59 4.70
CA HIS A 153 20.00 -27.68 6.06
C HIS A 153 21.24 -26.81 6.33
N SER A 154 21.85 -26.20 5.30
CA SER A 154 23.03 -25.34 5.45
C SER A 154 22.91 -23.97 4.75
N ARG A 155 23.40 -22.91 5.40
CA ARG A 155 23.46 -21.53 4.89
C ARG A 155 24.19 -21.45 3.53
N ASP A 156 25.20 -22.30 3.34
CA ASP A 156 25.99 -22.34 2.10
C ASP A 156 25.22 -22.95 0.94
N GLU A 157 24.35 -23.92 1.22
CA GLU A 157 23.50 -24.55 0.23
C GLU A 157 22.38 -23.59 -0.22
N LEU A 158 21.89 -22.73 0.69
CA LEU A 158 20.98 -21.63 0.37
C LEU A 158 21.64 -20.59 -0.54
N LEU A 159 22.91 -20.25 -0.28
CA LEU A 159 23.71 -19.33 -1.09
C LEU A 159 23.97 -19.90 -2.49
N LYS A 160 24.35 -21.18 -2.59
CA LYS A 160 24.55 -21.88 -3.87
C LYS A 160 23.27 -21.91 -4.71
N LYS A 161 22.11 -22.20 -4.10
CA LYS A 161 20.81 -22.17 -4.81
C LYS A 161 20.43 -20.77 -5.28
N ARG A 162 20.73 -19.73 -4.49
CA ARG A 162 20.49 -18.33 -4.87
C ARG A 162 21.38 -17.87 -6.01
N LEU A 163 22.65 -18.30 -6.03
CA LEU A 163 23.59 -18.06 -7.12
C LEU A 163 23.17 -18.78 -8.41
N LYS A 164 22.74 -20.04 -8.32
CA LYS A 164 22.21 -20.82 -9.45
C LYS A 164 20.99 -20.13 -10.07
N ARG A 165 19.97 -19.77 -9.27
CA ARG A 165 18.80 -19.00 -9.74
C ARG A 165 19.17 -17.67 -10.41
N LYS A 166 20.20 -16.98 -9.90
CA LYS A 166 20.68 -15.71 -10.49
C LYS A 166 21.35 -15.95 -11.85
N ARG A 167 22.09 -17.05 -12.00
CA ARG A 167 22.71 -17.48 -13.26
C ARG A 167 21.65 -17.83 -14.30
N ASP A 168 20.70 -18.70 -13.94
CA ASP A 168 19.63 -19.17 -14.83
C ASP A 168 18.77 -17.99 -15.32
N ARG A 169 18.46 -17.03 -14.43
CA ARG A 169 17.72 -15.81 -14.81
C ARG A 169 18.50 -14.94 -15.79
N LYS A 170 19.82 -14.83 -15.62
CA LYS A 170 20.68 -14.04 -16.53
C LYS A 170 20.75 -14.70 -17.91
N GLU A 171 20.85 -16.02 -17.95
CA GLU A 171 20.86 -16.82 -19.17
C GLU A 171 19.53 -16.73 -19.91
N GLN A 172 18.39 -16.83 -19.22
CA GLN A 172 17.07 -16.62 -19.82
C GLN A 172 16.90 -15.22 -20.41
N ILE A 173 17.41 -14.19 -19.73
CA ILE A 173 17.39 -12.80 -20.24
C ILE A 173 18.28 -12.68 -21.49
N GLN A 174 19.46 -13.31 -21.51
CA GLN A 174 20.33 -13.33 -22.69
C GLN A 174 19.68 -14.07 -23.85
N LYS A 175 19.14 -15.27 -23.63
CA LYS A 175 18.41 -16.05 -24.64
C LYS A 175 17.21 -15.29 -25.21
N LYS A 176 16.48 -14.54 -24.37
CA LYS A 176 15.39 -13.65 -24.82
C LYS A 176 15.89 -12.45 -25.62
N LYS A 177 17.04 -11.87 -25.25
CA LYS A 177 17.68 -10.79 -26.03
C LYS A 177 18.21 -11.29 -27.37
N GLU A 178 18.81 -12.48 -27.41
CA GLU A 178 19.34 -13.08 -28.62
C GLU A 178 18.21 -13.49 -29.58
N LYS A 179 17.12 -14.08 -29.06
CA LYS A 179 15.90 -14.31 -29.85
C LYS A 179 15.34 -12.99 -30.41
N ARG A 180 15.32 -11.91 -29.61
CA ARG A 180 14.90 -10.58 -30.08
C ARG A 180 15.83 -9.97 -31.12
N ARG A 181 17.12 -10.31 -31.12
CA ARG A 181 18.09 -9.89 -32.15
C ARG A 181 17.88 -10.68 -33.44
N LYS A 182 17.81 -12.03 -33.35
CA LYS A 182 17.49 -12.90 -34.49
C LYS A 182 16.14 -12.58 -35.17
N THR A 183 15.12 -12.17 -34.42
CA THR A 183 13.85 -11.71 -35.02
C THR A 183 13.91 -10.32 -35.64
N ASN A 184 14.90 -9.51 -35.27
CA ASN A 184 15.08 -8.14 -35.76
C ASN A 184 16.06 -8.09 -36.95
N ASP A 185 16.96 -9.06 -37.06
CA ASP A 185 17.93 -9.19 -38.16
C ASP A 185 17.35 -9.96 -39.38
N MET A 186 16.11 -10.48 -39.30
CA MET A 186 15.40 -11.06 -40.46
C MET A 186 14.59 -10.01 -41.26
N VAL A 187 14.66 -8.73 -40.87
CA VAL A 187 14.01 -7.60 -41.58
C VAL A 187 15.02 -6.46 -41.67
N GLY A 188 16.07 -6.61 -42.47
CA GLY A 188 17.04 -5.53 -42.67
C GLY A 188 18.26 -5.89 -43.51
N MET A 189 18.08 -5.92 -44.83
CA MET A 189 19.00 -5.67 -45.98
C MET A 189 18.44 -6.50 -47.15
N ASP A 190 18.18 -6.03 -48.36
CA ASP A 190 18.85 -5.03 -49.19
C ASP A 190 17.83 -4.31 -50.12
N ILE A 191 18.10 -3.04 -50.43
CA ILE A 191 17.54 -2.35 -51.60
C ILE A 191 18.74 -2.01 -52.49
N PRO A 192 18.86 -2.60 -53.69
CA PRO A 192 19.50 -1.96 -54.81
C PRO A 192 18.45 -1.33 -55.72
N GLU A 193 18.84 -0.19 -56.25
CA GLU A 193 18.16 0.70 -57.17
C GLU A 193 17.98 0.08 -58.56
N GLY A 194 16.83 0.34 -59.21
CA GLY A 194 16.71 0.34 -60.67
C GLY A 194 15.84 -0.73 -61.33
N GLN A 195 14.95 -0.22 -62.19
CA GLN A 195 14.23 -0.86 -63.30
C GLN A 195 12.81 -1.41 -63.09
N ALA A 196 12.00 -1.02 -64.08
CA ALA A 196 10.59 -1.25 -64.27
C ALA A 196 10.24 -2.74 -64.44
N THR A 197 9.02 -3.11 -64.07
CA THR A 197 8.01 -3.70 -64.96
C THR A 197 6.79 -4.14 -64.13
N GLU A 198 5.67 -4.22 -64.84
CA GLU A 198 4.32 -4.50 -64.38
C GLU A 198 4.19 -5.75 -63.51
N SER A 199 3.22 -5.75 -62.59
CA SER A 199 2.07 -6.68 -62.64
C SER A 199 1.35 -6.82 -61.29
N THR A 200 0.04 -6.59 -61.36
CA THR A 200 -1.01 -7.18 -60.51
C THR A 200 -0.98 -6.89 -59.00
N LYS A 201 -1.52 -5.72 -58.67
CA LYS A 201 -2.14 -5.46 -57.36
C LYS A 201 -3.38 -6.35 -57.23
N ALA A 202 -3.24 -7.49 -56.56
CA ALA A 202 -4.38 -8.31 -56.14
C ALA A 202 -5.19 -7.52 -55.10
N THR A 203 -6.19 -6.79 -55.59
CA THR A 203 -7.32 -6.30 -54.82
C THR A 203 -8.04 -7.52 -54.27
N LYS A 204 -7.84 -7.82 -52.98
CA LYS A 204 -8.78 -8.67 -52.24
C LYS A 204 -10.07 -7.87 -52.06
N THR A 205 -10.94 -7.94 -53.06
CA THR A 205 -12.37 -7.72 -52.90
C THR A 205 -12.84 -8.71 -51.85
N LYS A 206 -13.11 -8.23 -50.64
CA LYS A 206 -13.92 -8.99 -49.70
C LYS A 206 -15.33 -8.93 -50.26
N GLU A 207 -15.84 -10.06 -50.71
CA GLU A 207 -17.27 -10.26 -50.91
C GLU A 207 -17.95 -9.89 -49.59
N VAL A 208 -18.75 -8.82 -49.65
CA VAL A 208 -19.69 -8.49 -48.59
C VAL A 208 -20.87 -9.42 -48.82
N GLU A 209 -20.85 -10.58 -48.17
CA GLU A 209 -22.09 -11.32 -47.97
C GLU A 209 -23.00 -10.44 -47.09
N GLU A 210 -24.11 -9.98 -47.66
CA GLU A 210 -25.20 -9.32 -46.96
C GLU A 210 -25.94 -10.32 -46.05
N ASN A 211 -25.28 -10.75 -44.97
CA ASN A 211 -25.94 -11.37 -43.84
C ASN A 211 -26.20 -10.30 -42.78
N VAL A 212 -27.19 -9.45 -43.02
CA VAL A 212 -27.68 -8.47 -42.05
C VAL A 212 -28.45 -9.21 -40.94
N SER A 213 -27.72 -9.59 -39.89
CA SER A 213 -28.30 -10.05 -38.64
C SER A 213 -28.62 -8.84 -37.76
N PHE A 214 -29.90 -8.51 -37.59
CA PHE A 214 -30.41 -7.34 -36.84
C PHE A 214 -30.09 -7.31 -35.32
N GLY A 215 -29.25 -8.21 -34.82
CA GLY A 215 -28.95 -8.34 -33.37
C GLY A 215 -27.68 -7.66 -32.89
N LYS A 216 -26.83 -7.11 -33.77
CA LYS A 216 -25.59 -6.43 -33.35
C LYS A 216 -25.16 -5.39 -34.37
N ILE A 217 -25.51 -4.14 -34.08
CA ILE A 217 -24.88 -2.98 -34.73
C ILE A 217 -23.42 -2.95 -34.25
N VAL A 218 -22.52 -3.50 -35.06
CA VAL A 218 -21.08 -3.33 -34.85
C VAL A 218 -20.73 -1.97 -35.43
N PHE A 219 -20.66 -0.95 -34.56
CA PHE A 219 -20.04 0.31 -34.93
C PHE A 219 -18.62 0.01 -35.36
N ASN A 220 -18.37 0.20 -36.66
CA ASN A 220 -17.05 0.11 -37.25
C ASN A 220 -16.28 1.38 -36.86
N GLU A 221 -16.10 1.59 -35.55
CA GLU A 221 -15.19 2.58 -35.01
C GLU A 221 -13.81 2.00 -35.29
N GLU A 222 -13.19 2.48 -36.37
CA GLU A 222 -11.82 2.15 -36.73
C GLU A 222 -10.96 2.41 -35.50
N THR A 223 -10.64 1.34 -34.76
CA THR A 223 -9.90 1.47 -33.51
C THR A 223 -8.50 1.93 -33.89
N GLU A 224 -8.30 3.25 -33.96
CA GLU A 224 -7.01 3.86 -34.16
C GLU A 224 -6.10 3.27 -33.10
N LYS A 225 -5.14 2.44 -33.55
CA LYS A 225 -4.16 1.81 -32.68
C LYS A 225 -3.53 2.92 -31.86
N LYS A 226 -3.87 2.99 -30.56
CA LYS A 226 -3.43 4.05 -29.64
C LYS A 226 -1.96 4.34 -29.88
N LYS A 227 -1.64 5.47 -30.54
CA LYS A 227 -0.26 5.80 -30.85
C LYS A 227 0.52 5.82 -29.55
N LYS A 228 1.75 5.29 -29.58
CA LYS A 228 2.59 5.23 -28.38
C LYS A 228 2.71 6.65 -27.82
N LYS A 229 2.26 6.83 -26.58
CA LYS A 229 2.43 8.09 -25.84
C LYS A 229 3.92 8.48 -25.93
N GLY A 230 4.18 9.76 -26.18
CA GLY A 230 5.54 10.28 -26.33
C GLY A 230 6.41 10.03 -25.09
N PRO A 231 7.68 10.48 -25.11
CA PRO A 231 8.60 10.32 -23.99
C PRO A 231 7.95 10.72 -22.65
N THR A 232 7.83 9.75 -21.74
CA THR A 232 7.22 9.97 -20.42
C THR A 232 8.20 10.65 -19.45
N ASP A 233 9.50 10.48 -19.68
CA ASP A 233 10.58 11.01 -18.86
C ASP A 233 10.80 12.53 -19.05
N THR A 234 11.17 13.24 -17.97
CA THR A 234 11.38 14.69 -17.97
C THR A 234 12.50 15.11 -18.92
N LEU A 235 13.58 14.32 -18.98
CA LEU A 235 14.69 14.53 -19.92
C LEU A 235 14.26 14.29 -21.37
N GLY A 236 13.45 13.24 -21.60
CA GLY A 236 12.89 12.93 -22.91
C GLY A 236 11.99 14.05 -23.43
N ARG A 237 11.12 14.57 -22.57
CA ARG A 237 10.26 15.73 -22.89
C ARG A 237 11.07 16.98 -23.17
N LEU A 238 12.13 17.23 -22.40
CA LEU A 238 13.02 18.37 -22.64
C LEU A 238 13.69 18.27 -24.02
N LYS A 239 14.21 17.08 -24.37
CA LYS A 239 14.82 16.83 -25.68
C LYS A 239 13.81 17.02 -26.82
N GLN A 240 12.58 16.58 -26.63
CA GLN A 240 11.51 16.76 -27.62
C GLN A 240 11.14 18.25 -27.78
N ALA A 241 10.99 18.99 -26.69
CA ALA A 241 10.71 20.42 -26.72
C ALA A 241 11.83 21.20 -27.41
N GLU A 242 13.09 20.91 -27.09
CA GLU A 242 14.25 21.52 -27.75
C GLU A 242 14.36 21.14 -29.22
N ALA A 243 14.05 19.88 -29.59
CA ALA A 243 14.03 19.45 -30.98
C ALA A 243 12.92 20.13 -31.78
N ASN A 244 11.73 20.28 -31.21
CA ASN A 244 10.62 20.97 -31.85
C ASN A 244 10.94 22.45 -32.07
N LYS A 245 11.51 23.12 -31.04
CA LYS A 245 11.96 24.52 -31.16
C LYS A 245 13.01 24.69 -32.26
N LYS A 246 14.02 23.81 -32.31
CA LYS A 246 15.04 23.82 -33.36
C LYS A 246 14.47 23.57 -34.75
N LYS A 247 13.47 22.70 -34.89
CA LYS A 247 12.79 22.46 -36.18
C LYS A 247 12.05 23.71 -36.66
N LEU A 248 11.30 24.36 -35.76
CA LEU A 248 10.64 25.64 -36.05
C LEU A 248 11.66 26.73 -36.43
N GLU A 249 12.75 26.89 -35.68
CA GLU A 249 13.81 27.86 -36.00
C GLU A 249 14.45 27.61 -37.36
N LYS A 250 14.74 26.35 -37.71
CA LYS A 250 15.26 25.97 -39.03
C LYS A 250 14.26 26.28 -40.15
N LEU A 251 12.99 25.94 -39.96
CA LEU A 251 11.95 26.24 -40.93
C LEU A 251 11.76 27.75 -41.11
N LYS A 252 11.81 28.54 -40.02
CA LYS A 252 11.76 30.01 -40.09
C LYS A 252 12.92 30.60 -40.92
N SER A 253 14.09 29.98 -40.86
CA SER A 253 15.25 30.44 -41.65
C SER A 253 15.20 30.07 -43.14
N THR A 254 14.51 28.97 -43.50
CA THR A 254 14.43 28.53 -44.90
C THR A 254 13.16 29.03 -45.59
N ASP A 255 12.00 28.87 -44.95
CA ASP A 255 10.67 29.12 -45.49
C ASP A 255 9.76 29.74 -44.40
N MET A 256 9.68 31.07 -44.34
CA MET A 256 8.92 31.79 -43.31
C MET A 256 7.43 31.43 -43.31
N GLU A 257 6.79 31.40 -44.48
CA GLU A 257 5.35 31.12 -44.63
C GLU A 257 4.97 29.70 -44.17
N LYS A 258 5.79 28.70 -44.52
CA LYS A 258 5.58 27.32 -44.04
C LYS A 258 5.80 27.20 -42.55
N ALA A 259 6.71 27.99 -41.98
CA ALA A 259 6.96 28.00 -40.55
C ALA A 259 5.78 28.58 -39.76
N GLU A 260 5.17 29.67 -40.26
CA GLU A 260 3.97 30.26 -39.67
C GLU A 260 2.78 29.31 -39.75
N ALA A 261 2.52 28.70 -40.92
CA ALA A 261 1.46 27.71 -41.08
C ALA A 261 1.65 26.48 -40.17
N LEU A 262 2.90 26.05 -39.94
CA LEU A 262 3.20 24.97 -38.99
C LEU A 262 3.05 25.41 -37.55
N GLU A 263 3.43 26.64 -37.20
CA GLU A 263 3.23 27.21 -35.88
C GLU A 263 1.74 27.30 -35.54
N GLU A 264 0.91 27.77 -36.48
CA GLU A 264 -0.55 27.84 -36.33
C GLU A 264 -1.15 26.44 -36.14
N LYS A 265 -0.77 25.47 -36.97
CA LYS A 265 -1.20 24.07 -36.82
C LYS A 265 -0.81 23.49 -35.45
N ILE A 266 0.40 23.79 -34.97
CA ILE A 266 0.85 23.36 -33.64
C ILE A 266 0.00 24.02 -32.55
N GLN A 267 -0.28 25.32 -32.65
CA GLN A 267 -1.11 26.06 -31.70
C GLN A 267 -2.53 25.50 -31.63
N TRP A 268 -3.18 25.27 -32.78
CA TRP A 268 -4.51 24.64 -32.85
C TRP A 268 -4.51 23.23 -32.29
N SER A 269 -3.52 22.40 -32.65
CA SER A 269 -3.40 21.04 -32.10
C SER A 269 -3.20 21.04 -30.58
N LYS A 270 -2.49 22.05 -30.05
CA LYS A 270 -2.27 22.24 -28.62
C LYS A 270 -3.58 22.66 -27.94
N ALA A 271 -4.33 23.58 -28.52
CA ALA A 271 -5.63 24.00 -28.02
C ALA A 271 -6.61 22.83 -27.97
N MET A 272 -6.71 22.03 -29.05
CA MET A 272 -7.57 20.85 -29.11
C MET A 272 -7.22 19.83 -28.01
N LYS A 273 -5.95 19.54 -27.79
CA LYS A 273 -5.50 18.64 -26.71
C LYS A 273 -5.79 19.17 -25.32
N LEU A 274 -5.72 20.49 -25.11
CA LEU A 274 -6.09 21.10 -23.84
C LEU A 274 -7.60 20.99 -23.60
N VAL A 275 -8.42 21.18 -24.65
CA VAL A 275 -9.88 20.99 -24.60
C VAL A 275 -10.24 19.52 -24.34
N GLU A 276 -9.51 18.57 -24.93
CA GLU A 276 -9.61 17.13 -24.63
C GLU A 276 -9.24 16.81 -23.17
N GLY A 277 -8.60 17.74 -22.46
CA GLY A 277 -8.18 17.59 -21.07
C GLY A 277 -6.75 17.03 -20.89
N GLU A 278 -5.96 16.94 -21.97
CA GLU A 278 -4.57 16.50 -21.90
C GLU A 278 -3.67 17.59 -21.28
N LYS A 279 -2.94 17.24 -20.21
CA LYS A 279 -1.99 18.14 -19.54
C LYS A 279 -0.67 18.21 -20.31
N ILE A 280 -0.57 19.19 -21.21
CA ILE A 280 0.62 19.45 -22.02
C ILE A 280 1.76 20.04 -21.16
N LYS A 281 2.97 19.48 -21.23
CA LYS A 281 4.16 19.96 -20.48
C LYS A 281 5.36 20.02 -21.41
N ASP A 282 5.44 21.09 -22.19
CA ASP A 282 6.43 21.23 -23.26
C ASP A 282 7.38 22.40 -23.01
N ASP A 283 7.20 23.17 -21.92
CA ASP A 283 8.02 24.34 -21.63
C ASP A 283 9.46 23.95 -21.22
N PRO A 284 10.50 24.31 -21.99
CA PRO A 284 11.87 23.86 -21.75
C PRO A 284 12.43 24.43 -20.44
N ARG A 285 12.07 25.68 -20.08
CA ARG A 285 12.48 26.32 -18.81
C ARG A 285 11.93 25.56 -17.61
N LEU A 286 10.67 25.14 -17.66
CA LEU A 286 10.01 24.45 -16.56
C LEU A 286 10.52 23.00 -16.45
N LEU A 287 10.72 22.32 -17.58
CA LEU A 287 11.33 20.98 -17.65
C LEU A 287 12.76 20.97 -17.10
N LYS A 288 13.57 22.00 -17.36
CA LYS A 288 14.90 22.15 -16.73
C LYS A 288 14.81 22.32 -15.22
N LYS A 289 13.84 23.10 -14.73
CA LYS A 289 13.60 23.27 -13.28
C LYS A 289 13.14 21.98 -12.62
N THR A 290 12.25 21.20 -13.24
CA THR A 290 11.82 19.90 -12.70
C THR A 290 12.97 18.92 -12.63
N LEU A 291 13.80 18.85 -13.69
CA LEU A 291 14.98 17.98 -13.72
C LEU A 291 15.96 18.33 -12.59
N LYS A 292 16.23 19.63 -12.35
CA LYS A 292 17.04 20.08 -11.21
C LYS A 292 16.45 19.68 -9.86
N ARG A 293 15.12 19.75 -9.68
CA ARG A 293 14.47 19.30 -8.44
C ARG A 293 14.60 17.79 -8.23
N GLU A 294 14.43 17.01 -9.30
CA GLU A 294 14.61 15.55 -9.27
C GLU A 294 16.05 15.16 -8.93
N GLN A 295 17.04 15.85 -9.49
CA GLN A 295 18.45 15.68 -9.15
C GLN A 295 18.71 15.97 -7.66
N LYS A 296 18.27 17.13 -7.15
CA LYS A 296 18.41 17.48 -5.73
C LYS A 296 17.74 16.46 -4.81
N LEU A 297 16.58 15.94 -5.19
CA LEU A 297 15.89 14.90 -4.42
C LEU A 297 16.72 13.60 -4.36
N LYS A 298 17.27 13.18 -5.51
CA LYS A 298 18.16 12.02 -5.59
C LYS A 298 19.43 12.23 -4.76
N GLU A 299 20.06 13.38 -4.84
CA GLU A 299 21.23 13.72 -4.01
C GLU A 299 20.92 13.64 -2.50
N ARG A 300 19.79 14.23 -2.06
CA ARG A 300 19.35 14.16 -0.66
C ARG A 300 19.12 12.71 -0.23
N SER A 301 18.48 11.90 -1.08
CA SER A 301 18.24 10.49 -0.79
C SER A 301 19.56 9.69 -0.73
N ALA A 302 20.51 9.97 -1.61
CA ALA A 302 21.82 9.35 -1.64
C ALA A 302 22.65 9.70 -0.39
N LYS A 303 22.66 10.97 0.02
CA LYS A 303 23.30 11.42 1.27
C LYS A 303 22.71 10.69 2.48
N LYS A 304 21.38 10.72 2.63
CA LYS A 304 20.68 10.02 3.73
C LYS A 304 20.99 8.52 3.75
N TRP A 305 21.07 7.88 2.57
CA TRP A 305 21.43 6.47 2.48
C TRP A 305 22.88 6.23 2.93
N ASN A 306 23.82 7.05 2.48
CA ASN A 306 25.23 6.95 2.87
C ASN A 306 25.41 7.18 4.38
N ASP A 307 24.69 8.12 4.98
CA ASP A 307 24.73 8.37 6.42
C ASP A 307 24.19 7.18 7.22
N ARG A 308 23.13 6.52 6.72
CA ARG A 308 22.64 5.26 7.29
C ARG A 308 23.68 4.16 7.20
N GLN A 309 24.34 3.99 6.04
CA GLN A 309 25.40 3.00 5.88
C GLN A 309 26.58 3.26 6.83
N LYS A 310 27.02 4.52 6.96
CA LYS A 310 28.05 4.92 7.93
C LYS A 310 27.63 4.63 9.37
N THR A 311 26.38 4.91 9.73
CA THR A 311 25.84 4.63 11.07
C THR A 311 25.85 3.14 11.36
N VAL A 312 25.40 2.31 10.42
CA VAL A 312 25.43 0.85 10.55
C VAL A 312 26.87 0.34 10.68
N ALA A 313 27.78 0.81 9.84
CA ALA A 313 29.20 0.44 9.91
C ALA A 313 29.83 0.85 11.25
N ARG A 314 29.51 2.06 11.75
CA ARG A 314 29.96 2.53 13.06
C ARG A 314 29.43 1.64 14.19
N GLN A 315 28.14 1.34 14.20
CA GLN A 315 27.53 0.45 15.20
C GLN A 315 28.13 -0.96 15.17
N MET A 316 28.40 -1.51 13.98
CA MET A 316 29.09 -2.79 13.83
C MET A 316 30.50 -2.73 14.42
N LYS A 317 31.27 -1.68 14.09
CA LYS A 317 32.64 -1.47 14.60
C LYS A 317 32.65 -1.27 16.11
N GLU A 318 31.72 -0.52 16.67
CA GLU A 318 31.58 -0.31 18.12
C GLU A 318 31.27 -1.63 18.84
N LYS A 319 30.35 -2.45 18.31
CA LYS A 319 30.05 -3.78 18.88
C LYS A 319 31.26 -4.71 18.82
N GLN A 320 32.01 -4.70 17.71
CA GLN A 320 33.24 -5.47 17.57
C GLN A 320 34.30 -5.00 18.57
N LYS A 321 34.54 -3.68 18.68
CA LYS A 321 35.46 -3.10 19.66
C LYS A 321 35.10 -3.47 21.10
N LYS A 322 33.83 -3.33 21.50
CA LYS A 322 33.35 -3.75 22.83
C LYS A 322 33.61 -5.23 23.09
N ARG A 323 33.44 -6.09 22.09
CA ARG A 323 33.74 -7.52 22.20
C ARG A 323 35.24 -7.76 22.37
N GLU A 324 36.08 -7.10 21.58
CA GLU A 324 37.54 -7.19 21.69
C GLU A 324 38.04 -6.70 23.04
N GLU A 325 37.54 -5.56 23.53
CA GLU A 325 37.84 -5.03 24.86
C GLU A 325 37.41 -6.01 25.96
N ASN A 326 36.21 -6.59 25.88
CA ASN A 326 35.75 -7.60 26.83
C ASN A 326 36.62 -8.88 26.79
N ILE A 327 37.08 -9.32 25.61
CA ILE A 327 37.99 -10.46 25.47
C ILE A 327 39.36 -10.13 26.06
N LYS A 328 39.92 -8.94 25.77
CA LYS A 328 41.19 -8.45 26.34
C LYS A 328 41.10 -8.36 27.86
N ASN A 329 40.03 -7.80 28.40
CA ASN A 329 39.80 -7.72 29.84
C ASN A 329 39.70 -9.12 30.48
N ARG A 330 39.02 -10.07 29.84
CA ARG A 330 39.01 -11.47 30.31
C ARG A 330 40.39 -12.12 30.26
N MET A 331 41.18 -11.85 29.21
CA MET A 331 42.55 -12.35 29.08
C MET A 331 43.46 -11.78 30.17
N ASN A 332 43.44 -10.45 30.38
CA ASN A 332 44.24 -9.76 31.40
C ASN A 332 43.86 -10.17 32.83
N ASN A 333 42.60 -10.54 33.07
CA ASN A 333 42.13 -11.03 34.36
C ASN A 333 42.36 -12.54 34.55
N LYS A 334 42.66 -13.29 33.48
CA LYS A 334 42.95 -14.73 33.55
C LYS A 334 44.33 -14.92 34.18
N GLY A 335 44.37 -15.38 35.43
CA GLY A 335 45.58 -15.54 36.23
C GLY A 335 45.68 -14.59 37.42
N LYS A 336 44.89 -13.50 37.46
CA LYS A 336 44.72 -12.68 38.66
C LYS A 336 43.64 -13.30 39.56
N LYS A 337 44.01 -14.31 40.34
CA LYS A 337 43.20 -14.78 41.48
C LYS A 337 43.18 -13.68 42.56
N GLY A 338 41.98 -13.22 42.92
CA GLY A 338 41.72 -12.51 44.18
C GLY A 338 41.60 -10.98 44.08
N GLY A 339 40.54 -10.45 44.69
CA GLY A 339 40.57 -9.09 45.24
C GLY A 339 39.74 -8.01 44.57
N LYS A 340 38.45 -8.25 44.23
CA LYS A 340 37.48 -7.14 44.30
C LYS A 340 36.24 -7.59 45.06
N LYS A 341 36.20 -7.20 46.34
CA LYS A 341 34.98 -7.16 47.15
C LYS A 341 33.91 -6.50 46.28
N ARG A 342 32.82 -7.23 46.02
CA ARG A 342 31.58 -6.61 45.57
C ARG A 342 31.23 -5.63 46.67
N HIS A 343 31.23 -4.33 46.40
CA HIS A 343 30.75 -3.35 47.36
C HIS A 343 29.29 -3.74 47.62
N GLY A 344 29.05 -4.22 48.84
CA GLY A 344 27.71 -4.55 49.29
C GLY A 344 26.85 -3.31 49.11
N LEU A 345 25.69 -3.53 48.54
CA LEU A 345 24.51 -2.72 48.73
C LEU A 345 24.11 -2.90 50.22
N GLU A 346 24.92 -2.36 51.14
CA GLU A 346 24.54 -2.26 52.55
C GLU A 346 23.52 -1.13 52.65
N GLY A 347 22.33 -1.48 53.13
CA GLY A 347 21.17 -0.61 53.19
C GLY A 347 21.46 0.69 53.94
N SER A 348 21.27 1.80 53.24
CA SER A 348 21.06 3.10 53.88
C SER A 348 19.67 3.08 54.54
N GLY A 349 19.59 2.45 55.71
CA GLY A 349 18.50 2.67 56.65
C GLY A 349 18.58 4.10 57.13
N LEU A 350 17.81 4.99 56.48
CA LEU A 350 17.53 6.33 56.99
C LEU A 350 16.89 6.18 58.37
N LYS A 351 17.69 6.37 59.43
CA LYS A 351 17.17 6.70 60.76
C LYS A 351 16.53 8.08 60.65
N ARG A 352 15.20 8.10 60.59
CA ARG A 352 14.42 9.29 60.95
C ARG A 352 14.67 9.56 62.43
N LYS A 353 15.10 10.78 62.74
CA LYS A 353 15.10 11.36 64.08
C LYS A 353 14.19 12.57 64.04
#